data_AF-A0A947TJ27-F1
#
_entry.id   AF-A0A947TJ27-F1
#
_cell.length_a   1.000
_cell.length_b   1.000
_cell.length_c   1.000
_cell.angle_alpha   90.00
_cell.angle_beta   90.00
_cell.angle_gamma   90.00
#
_symmetry.space_group_name_H-M   'P 1'
#
loop_
_entity.id
_entity.type
_entity.pdbx_description
1 polymer ?
#
loop_
_entity_poly.entity_id
_entity_poly.type
_entity_poly.pdbx_seq_one_letter_code
_entity_poly.pdbx_strand_id
1 'polypeptide(L)'
;MKKFTKYIFTVLFLLIVSFFVFNNAYAESDTEITFGLEYVFNTASTSRISVTDLSSSKFVAVYQDGGASVDQGTAIIGDVSGNVITYGSKYIFSSGNTDYISVTALSDNKFVVAYQDISNSNYGTAIIGDVSGNVVIYGLEYVFNTAYTNHISVTALSDNKFVIACQDNRGGSKQGKAIVADVSKNIITYGSEYVFNTSVTNYTSLNAFSSDKIIVAYQDGGNADYGTAVIGAISGQTIDFGSEYVFNTSVTSYISPVILSEIKFVIVYQDGGGNLNYGRAIIGNLDNNTITYGSEYAFNTGATSFVSADMLSENKFVVSYQSNSGLNYGNSIIGVVSDNIINFDLKYIFNPTSTGNNSVTGLSNNRFTITYQDGGGNLNYGTAIIGNIPAEEVIEPEPEPEPEPEPTPIPEPEPELFADGDLIKNSSASGMAQFDIYIVKLVGDKKFKRLILSPHVFESYEHLNWEDIKDVDQSTINAYTISNLVRAEGDDKVYKLFPSGDTGTKQWLNITAQEFINQGYDSDSIYTINSVDIDSYAP
;
A
#
# COMPACT_ATOMS: atom_id res chain seq x y z
N MET A 1 -7.55 4.66 68.96
CA MET A 1 -6.44 4.42 67.99
C MET A 1 -6.66 3.25 67.03
N LYS A 2 -7.33 2.13 67.38
CA LYS A 2 -7.48 0.98 66.47
C LYS A 2 -8.53 1.09 65.34
N LYS A 3 -9.43 2.09 65.35
CA LYS A 3 -10.44 2.30 64.28
C LYS A 3 -10.00 3.26 63.17
N PHE A 4 -8.94 4.04 63.36
CA PHE A 4 -8.45 5.01 62.37
C PHE A 4 -7.48 4.39 61.36
N THR A 5 -6.73 3.36 61.76
CA THR A 5 -5.76 2.66 60.89
C THR A 5 -6.43 1.78 59.83
N LYS A 6 -7.66 1.30 60.09
CA LYS A 6 -8.40 0.45 59.14
C LYS A 6 -8.98 1.24 57.96
N TYR A 7 -9.36 2.51 58.17
CA TYR A 7 -9.85 3.39 57.10
C TYR A 7 -8.73 3.88 56.18
N ILE A 8 -7.53 4.12 56.70
CA ILE A 8 -6.38 4.56 55.88
C ILE A 8 -5.90 3.43 54.95
N PHE A 9 -5.92 2.17 55.41
CA PHE A 9 -5.57 1.03 54.55
C PHE A 9 -6.64 0.73 53.48
N THR A 10 -7.93 0.90 53.78
CA THR A 10 -9.00 0.70 52.79
C THR A 10 -9.04 1.81 51.74
N VAL A 11 -8.76 3.07 52.11
CA VAL A 11 -8.70 4.20 51.16
C VAL A 11 -7.42 4.16 50.32
N LEU A 12 -6.28 3.72 50.87
CA LEU A 12 -5.03 3.56 50.13
C LEU A 12 -5.08 2.34 49.17
N PHE A 13 -5.77 1.26 49.56
CA PHE A 13 -5.99 0.11 48.66
C PHE A 13 -6.98 0.45 47.54
N LEU A 14 -8.03 1.26 47.80
CA LEU A 14 -8.89 1.79 46.73
C LEU A 14 -8.16 2.78 45.82
N LEU A 15 -7.22 3.59 46.31
CA LEU A 15 -6.41 4.48 45.47
C LEU A 15 -5.35 3.73 44.64
N ILE A 16 -4.78 2.63 45.15
CA ILE A 16 -3.83 1.80 44.40
C ILE A 16 -4.56 0.89 43.39
N VAL A 17 -5.75 0.38 43.72
CA VAL A 17 -6.61 -0.34 42.76
C VAL A 17 -7.18 0.64 41.72
N SER A 18 -7.46 1.89 42.07
CA SER A 18 -7.77 2.94 41.08
C SER A 18 -6.56 3.33 40.23
N PHE A 19 -5.34 3.15 40.71
CA PHE A 19 -4.12 3.36 39.90
C PHE A 19 -3.80 2.17 38.97
N PHE A 20 -4.32 0.98 39.27
CA PHE A 20 -4.14 -0.23 38.46
C PHE A 20 -5.34 -0.60 37.57
N VAL A 21 -6.52 -0.02 37.78
CA VAL A 21 -7.74 -0.25 36.97
C VAL A 21 -8.00 0.90 35.97
N PHE A 22 -7.16 1.94 35.97
CA PHE A 22 -7.15 2.99 34.93
C PHE A 22 -5.99 2.88 33.93
N ASN A 23 -5.30 1.74 33.86
CA ASN A 23 -4.77 1.28 32.58
C ASN A 23 -5.89 0.52 31.86
N ASN A 24 -6.99 1.23 31.59
CA ASN A 24 -7.65 0.95 30.33
C ASN A 24 -6.56 1.14 29.29
N ALA A 25 -6.34 0.13 28.46
CA ALA A 25 -5.75 0.35 27.15
C ALA A 25 -6.45 1.59 26.59
N TYR A 26 -5.75 2.73 26.58
CA TYR A 26 -5.96 3.66 25.49
C TYR A 26 -5.59 2.79 24.29
N ALA A 27 -6.60 2.28 23.60
CA ALA A 27 -6.37 1.79 22.25
C ALA A 27 -5.60 2.94 21.57
N GLU A 28 -4.36 2.68 21.17
CA GLU A 28 -3.64 3.65 20.36
C GLU A 28 -4.58 4.01 19.22
N SER A 29 -4.85 5.30 19.06
CA SER A 29 -5.65 5.75 17.94
C SER A 29 -4.90 5.31 16.70
N ASP A 30 -5.54 4.63 15.75
CA ASP A 30 -4.91 4.22 14.49
C ASP A 30 -4.54 5.43 13.57
N THR A 31 -4.75 6.63 14.11
CA THR A 31 -4.44 7.95 13.59
C THR A 31 -3.34 8.68 14.37
N GLU A 32 -2.75 8.07 15.41
CA GLU A 32 -1.71 8.70 16.22
C GLU A 32 -0.42 8.91 15.42
N ILE A 33 0.01 10.17 15.27
CA ILE A 33 1.22 10.48 14.51
C ILE A 33 2.44 10.49 15.44
N THR A 34 3.41 9.62 15.15
CA THR A 34 4.76 9.70 15.72
C THR A 34 5.74 10.25 14.69
N PHE A 35 6.38 11.36 15.03
CA PHE A 35 7.42 11.98 14.19
C PHE A 35 8.83 11.48 14.51
N GLY A 36 9.63 11.32 13.46
CA GLY A 36 11.08 11.13 13.54
C GLY A 36 11.83 12.42 13.85
N LEU A 37 13.14 12.42 13.55
CA LEU A 37 13.96 13.63 13.62
C LEU A 37 13.74 14.51 12.39
N GLU A 38 14.04 15.80 12.54
CA GLU A 38 14.12 16.75 11.42
C GLU A 38 15.43 16.59 10.66
N TYR A 39 15.36 16.58 9.32
CA TYR A 39 16.50 16.47 8.43
C TYR A 39 16.54 17.65 7.45
N VAL A 40 17.57 18.49 7.56
CA VAL A 40 17.75 19.66 6.68
C VAL A 40 18.30 19.21 5.33
N PHE A 41 17.52 19.42 4.27
CA PHE A 41 17.94 19.17 2.88
C PHE A 41 18.51 20.42 2.19
N ASN A 42 18.16 21.61 2.67
CA ASN A 42 18.70 22.86 2.16
C ASN A 42 19.05 23.86 3.26
N THR A 43 20.34 24.20 3.38
CA THR A 43 20.85 25.23 4.31
C THR A 43 20.85 26.63 3.72
N ALA A 44 19.89 26.93 2.86
CA ALA A 44 19.64 28.24 2.28
C ALA A 44 18.14 28.53 2.27
N SER A 45 17.76 29.78 1.94
CA SER A 45 16.36 30.16 1.85
C SER A 45 15.65 29.25 0.85
N THR A 46 14.64 28.53 1.32
CA THR A 46 13.87 27.55 0.56
C THR A 46 12.43 28.01 0.47
N SER A 47 11.86 27.96 -0.73
CA SER A 47 10.43 28.19 -0.93
C SER A 47 9.89 27.31 -2.06
N ARG A 48 8.57 27.35 -2.32
CA ARG A 48 7.91 26.58 -3.39
C ARG A 48 8.27 25.10 -3.39
N ILE A 49 8.15 24.48 -2.23
CA ILE A 49 8.49 23.06 -2.05
C ILE A 49 7.34 22.21 -2.57
N SER A 50 7.68 21.20 -3.37
CA SER A 50 6.78 20.12 -3.77
C SER A 50 7.52 18.80 -3.55
N VAL A 51 6.83 17.80 -3.02
CA VAL A 51 7.38 16.46 -2.79
C VAL A 51 6.46 15.40 -3.39
N THR A 52 7.06 14.31 -3.86
CA THR A 52 6.37 13.07 -4.27
C THR A 52 7.23 11.90 -3.82
N ASP A 53 6.59 10.82 -3.41
CA ASP A 53 7.25 9.54 -3.22
C ASP A 53 7.74 8.99 -4.57
N LEU A 54 8.84 8.26 -4.52
CA LEU A 54 9.32 7.40 -5.61
C LEU A 54 9.12 5.93 -5.21
N SER A 55 9.17 5.63 -3.92
CA SER A 55 8.80 4.33 -3.38
C SER A 55 8.52 4.48 -1.89
N SER A 56 8.15 3.38 -1.23
CA SER A 56 7.96 3.37 0.22
C SER A 56 9.20 3.71 1.07
N SER A 57 10.37 3.78 0.44
CA SER A 57 11.63 4.13 1.09
C SER A 57 12.38 5.28 0.38
N LYS A 58 11.74 6.01 -0.54
CA LYS A 58 12.42 7.04 -1.32
C LYS A 58 11.44 8.13 -1.76
N PHE A 59 11.88 9.38 -1.71
CA PHE A 59 11.12 10.51 -2.23
C PHE A 59 12.04 11.48 -2.98
N VAL A 60 11.43 12.34 -3.79
CA VAL A 60 12.10 13.51 -4.39
C VAL A 60 11.41 14.79 -3.90
N ALA A 61 12.21 15.72 -3.39
CA ALA A 61 11.75 17.06 -3.06
C ALA A 61 12.33 18.05 -4.09
N VAL A 62 11.47 18.89 -4.66
CA VAL A 62 11.85 19.98 -5.55
C VAL A 62 11.46 21.31 -4.93
N TYR A 63 12.28 22.33 -5.13
CA TYR A 63 12.12 23.61 -4.44
C TYR A 63 12.86 24.74 -5.15
N GLN A 64 12.46 25.97 -4.81
CA GLN A 64 13.17 27.19 -5.15
C GLN A 64 14.31 27.39 -4.12
N ASP A 65 15.56 27.40 -4.58
CA ASP A 65 16.76 27.56 -3.76
C ASP A 65 17.33 28.98 -3.87
N GLY A 66 17.12 29.79 -2.83
CA GLY A 66 17.65 31.14 -2.68
C GLY A 66 19.09 31.19 -2.15
N GLY A 67 19.81 30.05 -2.11
CA GLY A 67 21.22 30.00 -1.73
C GLY A 67 22.18 30.50 -2.80
N ALA A 68 21.75 30.52 -4.06
CA ALA A 68 22.47 31.17 -5.14
C ALA A 68 22.13 32.67 -5.20
N SER A 69 22.87 33.44 -6.00
CA SER A 69 22.49 34.84 -6.32
C SER A 69 21.19 34.96 -7.13
N VAL A 70 20.57 33.82 -7.44
CA VAL A 70 19.31 33.64 -8.19
C VAL A 70 18.51 32.53 -7.53
N ASP A 71 17.18 32.67 -7.50
CA ASP A 71 16.25 31.69 -6.91
C ASP A 71 16.05 30.47 -7.83
N GLN A 72 17.06 29.59 -7.87
CA GLN A 72 17.18 28.49 -8.82
C GLN A 72 16.32 27.27 -8.48
N GLY A 73 15.86 26.56 -9.49
CA GLY A 73 15.09 25.32 -9.32
C GLY A 73 15.99 24.14 -8.97
N THR A 74 15.80 23.55 -7.80
CA THR A 74 16.65 22.47 -7.27
C THR A 74 15.82 21.27 -6.84
N ALA A 75 16.36 20.06 -7.07
CA ALA A 75 15.83 18.80 -6.56
C ALA A 75 16.82 18.10 -5.64
N ILE A 76 16.31 17.29 -4.73
CA ILE A 76 17.10 16.40 -3.88
C ILE A 76 16.37 15.09 -3.64
N ILE A 77 17.11 13.98 -3.67
CA ILE A 77 16.59 12.64 -3.38
C ILE A 77 16.83 12.34 -1.90
N GLY A 78 15.76 11.92 -1.21
CA GLY A 78 15.81 11.41 0.15
C GLY A 78 15.57 9.91 0.19
N ASP A 79 16.53 9.16 0.74
CA ASP A 79 16.34 7.76 1.13
C ASP A 79 15.81 7.68 2.56
N VAL A 80 14.84 6.80 2.79
CA VAL A 80 14.20 6.60 4.09
C VAL A 80 14.49 5.19 4.61
N SER A 81 15.12 5.10 5.78
CA SER A 81 15.35 3.84 6.48
C SER A 81 14.92 3.96 7.94
N GLY A 82 13.81 3.31 8.28
CA GLY A 82 13.10 3.56 9.54
C GLY A 82 12.63 5.02 9.61
N ASN A 83 13.09 5.76 10.63
CA ASN A 83 12.80 7.19 10.82
C ASN A 83 13.97 8.10 10.39
N VAL A 84 14.94 7.56 9.65
CA VAL A 84 16.13 8.30 9.22
C VAL A 84 16.02 8.65 7.75
N ILE A 85 16.24 9.93 7.42
CA ILE A 85 16.39 10.41 6.06
C ILE A 85 17.88 10.62 5.77
N THR A 86 18.36 10.09 4.65
CA THR A 86 19.69 10.42 4.11
C THR A 86 19.57 11.03 2.73
N TYR A 87 20.32 12.10 2.49
CA TYR A 87 20.30 12.82 1.21
C TYR A 87 21.52 12.54 0.36
N GLY A 88 21.30 12.52 -0.96
CA GLY A 88 22.36 12.61 -1.95
C GLY A 88 22.80 14.06 -2.22
N SER A 89 23.33 14.28 -3.42
CA SER A 89 23.64 15.63 -3.92
C SER A 89 22.36 16.39 -4.29
N LYS A 90 22.43 17.71 -4.27
CA LYS A 90 21.42 18.59 -4.88
C LYS A 90 21.61 18.65 -6.41
N TYR A 91 20.51 18.67 -7.15
CA TYR A 91 20.51 18.71 -8.61
C TYR A 91 19.66 19.86 -9.13
N ILE A 92 20.28 20.80 -9.84
CA ILE A 92 19.62 21.98 -10.42
C ILE A 92 18.86 21.55 -11.67
N PHE A 93 17.53 21.67 -11.65
CA PHE A 93 16.69 21.42 -12.85
C PHE A 93 16.50 22.69 -13.68
N SER A 94 16.65 23.87 -13.08
CA SER A 94 16.69 25.14 -13.80
C SER A 94 17.62 26.13 -13.11
N SER A 95 18.54 26.70 -13.89
CA SER A 95 19.55 27.65 -13.38
C SER A 95 19.02 29.08 -13.25
N GLY A 96 17.84 29.36 -13.80
CA GLY A 96 17.17 30.66 -13.73
C GLY A 96 16.25 30.75 -12.51
N ASN A 97 15.64 31.93 -12.32
CA ASN A 97 14.62 32.11 -11.29
C ASN A 97 13.40 31.23 -11.61
N THR A 98 12.97 30.41 -10.64
CA THR A 98 11.84 29.48 -10.77
C THR A 98 10.77 29.74 -9.72
N ASP A 99 9.50 29.67 -10.09
CA ASP A 99 8.35 29.77 -9.15
C ASP A 99 7.28 28.72 -9.53
N TYR A 100 6.22 28.59 -8.74
CA TYR A 100 5.08 27.69 -8.95
C TYR A 100 5.51 26.28 -9.35
N ILE A 101 6.33 25.65 -8.50
CA ILE A 101 6.93 24.35 -8.75
C ILE A 101 5.94 23.25 -8.32
N SER A 102 5.80 22.22 -9.15
CA SER A 102 5.05 21.00 -8.85
C SER A 102 5.79 19.79 -9.39
N VAL A 103 5.76 18.67 -8.66
CA VAL A 103 6.40 17.40 -9.04
C VAL A 103 5.44 16.23 -8.87
N THR A 104 5.57 15.23 -9.74
CA THR A 104 4.94 13.91 -9.60
C THR A 104 5.92 12.83 -10.05
N ALA A 105 5.90 11.68 -9.38
CA ALA A 105 6.58 10.50 -9.89
C ALA A 105 5.85 9.96 -11.13
N LEU A 106 6.61 9.51 -12.11
CA LEU A 106 6.13 8.70 -13.22
C LEU A 106 6.36 7.21 -12.92
N SER A 107 7.47 6.89 -12.26
CA SER A 107 7.82 5.55 -11.77
C SER A 107 8.80 5.69 -10.60
N ASP A 108 9.21 4.56 -10.01
CA ASP A 108 10.15 4.55 -8.87
C ASP A 108 11.53 5.17 -9.17
N ASN A 109 11.83 5.40 -10.44
CA ASN A 109 13.10 5.93 -10.91
C ASN A 109 12.93 7.09 -11.91
N LYS A 110 11.74 7.67 -12.03
CA LYS A 110 11.49 8.77 -12.97
C LYS A 110 10.45 9.72 -12.40
N PHE A 111 10.70 11.02 -12.50
CA PHE A 111 9.76 12.05 -12.11
C PHE A 111 9.72 13.17 -13.15
N VAL A 112 8.66 13.98 -13.10
CA VAL A 112 8.53 15.20 -13.90
C VAL A 112 8.32 16.40 -12.99
N VAL A 113 9.02 17.48 -13.29
CA VAL A 113 8.85 18.78 -12.63
C VAL A 113 8.20 19.72 -13.63
N ALA A 114 7.15 20.42 -13.21
CA ALA A 114 6.55 21.54 -13.93
C ALA A 114 6.73 22.83 -13.10
N TYR A 115 7.14 23.92 -13.74
CA TYR A 115 7.47 25.17 -13.05
C TYR A 115 7.27 26.40 -13.94
N GLN A 116 7.15 27.56 -13.30
CA GLN A 116 7.25 28.86 -13.96
C GLN A 116 8.73 29.20 -14.13
N ASP A 117 9.17 29.32 -15.38
CA ASP A 117 10.52 29.76 -15.72
C ASP A 117 10.55 31.28 -15.91
N ILE A 118 10.81 32.00 -14.82
CA ILE A 118 10.85 33.48 -14.81
C ILE A 118 11.98 33.97 -15.71
N SER A 119 13.08 33.23 -15.80
CA SER A 119 14.22 33.57 -16.66
C SER A 119 13.90 33.44 -18.16
N ASN A 120 12.91 32.61 -18.50
CA ASN A 120 12.38 32.43 -19.85
C ASN A 120 10.98 33.02 -19.98
N SER A 121 10.84 34.32 -19.69
CA SER A 121 9.60 35.09 -19.89
C SER A 121 8.39 34.63 -19.05
N ASN A 122 8.61 33.95 -17.92
CA ASN A 122 7.56 33.38 -17.06
C ASN A 122 6.75 32.28 -17.76
N TYR A 123 7.36 31.59 -18.72
CA TYR A 123 6.73 30.47 -19.41
C TYR A 123 6.57 29.27 -18.48
N GLY A 124 5.57 28.45 -18.77
CA GLY A 124 5.41 27.15 -18.15
C GLY A 124 6.35 26.15 -18.79
N THR A 125 7.26 25.59 -18.00
CA THR A 125 8.29 24.64 -18.47
C THR A 125 8.18 23.34 -17.68
N ALA A 126 8.43 22.20 -18.34
CA ALA A 126 8.57 20.91 -17.68
C ALA A 126 9.87 20.19 -18.05
N ILE A 127 10.36 19.35 -17.15
CA ILE A 127 11.61 18.60 -17.30
C ILE A 127 11.50 17.23 -16.64
N ILE A 128 12.03 16.20 -17.31
CA ILE A 128 12.10 14.83 -16.78
C ILE A 128 13.42 14.62 -16.03
N GLY A 129 13.34 14.04 -14.84
CA GLY A 129 14.48 13.55 -14.08
C GLY A 129 14.48 12.02 -13.99
N ASP A 130 15.55 11.39 -14.45
CA ASP A 130 15.83 9.97 -14.20
C ASP A 130 16.62 9.82 -12.90
N VAL A 131 16.25 8.85 -12.06
CA VAL A 131 16.89 8.57 -10.77
C VAL A 131 17.62 7.25 -10.82
N SER A 132 18.91 7.25 -10.48
CA SER A 132 19.71 6.04 -10.28
C SER A 132 20.43 6.11 -8.94
N GLY A 133 19.94 5.35 -7.95
CA GLY A 133 20.33 5.52 -6.55
C GLY A 133 19.87 6.88 -6.04
N ASN A 134 20.82 7.80 -5.83
CA ASN A 134 20.58 9.20 -5.45
C ASN A 134 21.07 10.20 -6.50
N VAL A 135 21.37 9.72 -7.71
CA VAL A 135 21.81 10.55 -8.82
C VAL A 135 20.61 10.88 -9.70
N VAL A 136 20.40 12.18 -9.95
CA VAL A 136 19.40 12.65 -10.91
C VAL A 136 20.10 13.02 -12.23
N ILE A 137 19.57 12.52 -13.34
CA ILE A 137 19.98 12.89 -14.69
C ILE A 137 18.78 13.54 -15.38
N TYR A 138 18.92 14.81 -15.75
CA TYR A 138 17.85 15.53 -16.43
C TYR A 138 17.87 15.33 -17.95
N GLY A 139 16.66 15.30 -18.52
CA GLY A 139 16.44 15.49 -19.95
C GLY A 139 16.56 16.95 -20.38
N LEU A 140 15.85 17.31 -21.45
CA LEU A 140 15.71 18.70 -21.89
C LEU A 140 14.52 19.36 -21.21
N GLU A 141 14.56 20.69 -21.12
CA GLU A 141 13.41 21.53 -20.76
C GLU A 141 12.43 21.62 -21.94
N TYR A 142 11.13 21.48 -21.67
CA TYR A 142 10.06 21.56 -22.66
C TYR A 142 8.99 22.56 -22.21
N VAL A 143 8.81 23.64 -22.97
CA VAL A 143 7.79 24.67 -22.69
C VAL A 143 6.40 24.13 -23.02
N PHE A 144 5.52 24.02 -22.01
CA PHE A 144 4.12 23.61 -22.17
C PHE A 144 3.17 24.79 -22.36
N ASN A 145 3.54 25.99 -21.88
CA ASN A 145 2.76 27.21 -22.08
C ASN A 145 3.70 28.39 -22.36
N THR A 146 3.44 29.09 -23.47
CA THR A 146 4.21 30.27 -23.94
C THR A 146 3.61 31.60 -23.45
N ALA A 147 2.74 31.56 -22.47
CA ALA A 147 2.23 32.73 -21.77
C ALA A 147 2.82 32.83 -20.35
N TYR A 148 2.58 33.97 -19.71
CA TYR A 148 2.88 34.14 -18.29
C TYR A 148 2.07 33.12 -17.49
N THR A 149 2.75 32.16 -16.86
CA THR A 149 2.12 30.95 -16.28
C THR A 149 2.26 30.93 -14.76
N ASN A 150 1.15 30.84 -14.02
CA ASN A 150 1.14 30.72 -12.55
C ASN A 150 0.38 29.46 -12.11
N HIS A 151 0.37 29.19 -10.80
CA HIS A 151 -0.48 28.16 -10.16
C HIS A 151 -0.45 26.84 -10.90
N ILE A 152 0.74 26.26 -11.01
CA ILE A 152 1.00 25.04 -11.77
C ILE A 152 0.81 23.83 -10.85
N SER A 153 0.13 22.81 -11.35
CA SER A 153 0.01 21.49 -10.73
C SER A 153 0.24 20.43 -11.79
N VAL A 154 1.02 19.39 -11.47
CA VAL A 154 1.25 18.24 -12.35
C VAL A 154 0.83 16.95 -11.64
N THR A 155 0.25 16.01 -12.39
CA THR A 155 -0.05 14.65 -11.91
C THR A 155 0.27 13.63 -12.98
N ALA A 156 0.77 12.47 -12.59
CA ALA A 156 0.95 11.34 -13.50
C ALA A 156 -0.40 10.70 -13.84
N LEU A 157 -0.50 10.16 -15.05
CA LEU A 157 -1.57 9.26 -15.50
C LEU A 157 -1.05 7.83 -15.69
N SER A 158 0.23 7.69 -15.98
CA SER A 158 1.00 6.44 -16.06
C SER A 158 2.49 6.77 -16.13
N ASP A 159 3.35 5.75 -16.19
CA ASP A 159 4.80 5.88 -16.32
C ASP A 159 5.29 6.71 -17.51
N ASN A 160 4.43 6.87 -18.52
CA ASN A 160 4.77 7.56 -19.76
C ASN A 160 3.78 8.69 -20.10
N LYS A 161 2.94 9.11 -19.16
CA LYS A 161 1.94 10.15 -19.42
C LYS A 161 1.63 10.95 -18.17
N PHE A 162 1.53 12.26 -18.32
CA PHE A 162 1.14 13.17 -17.25
C PHE A 162 0.25 14.30 -17.77
N VAL A 163 -0.36 15.03 -16.84
CA VAL A 163 -1.15 16.24 -17.13
C VAL A 163 -0.62 17.38 -16.30
N ILE A 164 -0.58 18.56 -16.89
CA ILE A 164 -0.32 19.82 -16.20
C ILE A 164 -1.59 20.67 -16.25
N ALA A 165 -1.98 21.25 -15.13
CA ALA A 165 -2.96 22.32 -15.03
C ALA A 165 -2.28 23.60 -14.55
N CYS A 166 -2.66 24.75 -15.10
CA CYS A 166 -2.05 26.04 -14.79
C CYS A 166 -3.01 27.22 -14.98
N GLN A 167 -2.64 28.38 -14.41
CA GLN A 167 -3.17 29.67 -14.79
C GLN A 167 -2.39 30.23 -15.99
N ASP A 168 -3.08 30.48 -17.10
CA ASP A 168 -2.56 31.19 -18.27
C ASP A 168 -2.96 32.68 -18.21
N ASN A 169 -1.97 33.57 -18.07
CA ASN A 169 -2.16 35.01 -18.00
C ASN A 169 -1.88 35.73 -19.34
N ARG A 170 -2.17 35.08 -20.48
CA ARG A 170 -2.09 35.70 -21.81
C ARG A 170 -3.06 36.87 -21.93
N GLY A 171 -2.51 38.05 -22.15
CA GLY A 171 -3.32 39.27 -22.28
C GLY A 171 -4.10 39.66 -21.02
N GLY A 172 -3.71 39.15 -19.84
CA GLY A 172 -4.40 39.47 -18.58
C GLY A 172 -5.58 38.56 -18.23
N SER A 173 -5.85 37.51 -19.00
CA SER A 173 -7.07 36.68 -18.84
C SER A 173 -7.07 35.82 -17.58
N LYS A 174 -5.89 35.33 -17.16
CA LYS A 174 -5.67 34.45 -15.99
C LYS A 174 -6.55 33.19 -16.00
N GLN A 175 -6.79 32.63 -17.19
CA GLN A 175 -7.66 31.48 -17.41
C GLN A 175 -7.03 30.18 -16.89
N GLY A 176 -7.87 29.24 -16.49
CA GLY A 176 -7.45 27.88 -16.15
C GLY A 176 -7.28 27.03 -17.40
N LYS A 177 -6.07 26.50 -17.62
CA LYS A 177 -5.77 25.59 -18.73
C LYS A 177 -5.11 24.30 -18.27
N ALA A 178 -5.37 23.21 -18.98
CA ALA A 178 -4.67 21.95 -18.82
C ALA A 178 -4.13 21.41 -20.14
N ILE A 179 -3.08 20.59 -20.06
CA ILE A 179 -2.42 19.98 -21.21
C ILE A 179 -1.92 18.59 -20.85
N VAL A 180 -2.20 17.61 -21.72
CA VAL A 180 -1.71 16.24 -21.60
C VAL A 180 -0.36 16.14 -22.30
N ALA A 181 0.55 15.38 -21.70
CA ALA A 181 1.86 15.12 -22.25
C ALA A 181 2.16 13.61 -22.27
N ASP A 182 2.69 13.13 -23.40
CA ASP A 182 3.31 11.81 -23.51
C ASP A 182 4.82 11.93 -23.28
N VAL A 183 5.40 10.90 -22.65
CA VAL A 183 6.83 10.76 -22.40
C VAL A 183 7.35 9.56 -23.14
N SER A 184 8.40 9.76 -23.95
CA SER A 184 9.17 8.67 -24.54
C SER A 184 10.64 8.87 -24.22
N LYS A 185 11.20 7.99 -23.39
CA LYS A 185 12.51 8.18 -22.74
C LYS A 185 12.48 9.43 -21.86
N ASN A 186 13.08 10.52 -22.33
CA ASN A 186 13.11 11.83 -21.67
C ASN A 186 12.61 12.94 -22.60
N ILE A 187 11.90 12.58 -23.67
CA ILE A 187 11.28 13.51 -24.61
C ILE A 187 9.82 13.67 -24.21
N ILE A 188 9.43 14.91 -23.95
CA ILE A 188 8.04 15.29 -23.69
C ILE A 188 7.40 15.74 -25.01
N THR A 189 6.23 15.21 -25.33
CA THR A 189 5.38 15.70 -26.42
C THR A 189 4.03 16.11 -25.89
N TYR A 190 3.61 17.33 -26.20
CA TYR A 190 2.36 17.91 -25.71
C TYR A 190 1.22 17.80 -26.71
N GLY A 191 0.01 17.66 -26.16
CA GLY A 191 -1.24 17.78 -26.89
C GLY A 191 -1.64 19.25 -27.11
N SER A 192 -2.95 19.47 -27.23
CA SER A 192 -3.50 20.84 -27.24
C SER A 192 -3.74 21.36 -25.83
N GLU A 193 -3.72 22.68 -25.67
CA GLU A 193 -4.19 23.34 -24.44
C GLU A 193 -5.73 23.31 -24.38
N TYR A 194 -6.30 22.88 -23.26
CA TYR A 194 -7.74 22.86 -23.02
C TYR A 194 -8.09 23.80 -21.86
N VAL A 195 -9.10 24.65 -22.04
CA VAL A 195 -9.55 25.60 -21.02
C VAL A 195 -10.58 24.93 -20.11
N PHE A 196 -10.33 24.92 -18.80
CA PHE A 196 -11.27 24.41 -17.81
C PHE A 196 -12.01 25.52 -17.05
N ASN A 197 -11.42 26.73 -17.00
CA ASN A 197 -12.09 27.93 -16.49
C ASN A 197 -11.72 29.14 -17.36
N THR A 198 -12.73 29.91 -17.76
CA THR A 198 -12.58 31.08 -18.63
C THR A 198 -12.31 32.38 -17.87
N SER A 199 -12.34 32.34 -16.53
CA SER A 199 -12.13 33.47 -15.63
C SER A 199 -10.81 33.36 -14.86
N VAL A 200 -10.54 34.32 -13.98
CA VAL A 200 -9.38 34.32 -13.08
C VAL A 200 -9.36 33.02 -12.27
N THR A 201 -8.30 32.23 -12.42
CA THR A 201 -8.13 30.92 -11.80
C THR A 201 -6.89 30.91 -10.94
N ASN A 202 -7.02 30.85 -9.61
CA ASN A 202 -5.87 30.75 -8.69
C ASN A 202 -5.89 29.43 -7.92
N TYR A 203 -4.78 29.11 -7.24
CA TYR A 203 -4.66 27.92 -6.39
C TYR A 203 -5.09 26.61 -7.09
N THR A 204 -4.80 26.49 -8.37
CA THR A 204 -5.05 25.29 -9.17
C THR A 204 -4.33 24.09 -8.58
N SER A 205 -5.06 23.02 -8.37
CA SER A 205 -4.54 21.73 -7.93
C SER A 205 -5.19 20.61 -8.74
N LEU A 206 -4.39 19.61 -9.08
CA LEU A 206 -4.72 18.55 -10.03
C LEU A 206 -4.39 17.20 -9.42
N ASN A 207 -5.28 16.21 -9.59
CA ASN A 207 -5.00 14.82 -9.26
C ASN A 207 -5.73 13.88 -10.25
N ALA A 208 -5.31 12.62 -10.33
CA ALA A 208 -5.84 11.62 -11.27
C ALA A 208 -6.59 10.51 -10.55
N PHE A 209 -7.82 10.20 -11.01
CA PHE A 209 -8.54 8.99 -10.59
C PHE A 209 -7.99 7.74 -11.26
N SER A 210 -7.50 7.91 -12.48
CA SER A 210 -7.07 6.83 -13.38
C SER A 210 -6.26 7.43 -14.53
N SER A 211 -5.76 6.57 -15.43
CA SER A 211 -5.01 7.01 -16.61
C SER A 211 -5.79 7.85 -17.61
N ASP A 212 -7.12 7.87 -17.49
CA ASP A 212 -8.06 8.52 -18.40
C ASP A 212 -8.98 9.53 -17.72
N LYS A 213 -8.76 9.84 -16.43
CA LYS A 213 -9.65 10.72 -15.68
C LYS A 213 -8.93 11.51 -14.60
N ILE A 214 -9.17 12.82 -14.59
CA ILE A 214 -8.59 13.77 -13.64
C ILE A 214 -9.65 14.62 -12.96
N ILE A 215 -9.28 15.19 -11.82
CA ILE A 215 -9.97 16.31 -11.18
C ILE A 215 -9.06 17.53 -11.15
N VAL A 216 -9.60 18.69 -11.52
CA VAL A 216 -8.97 19.99 -11.30
C VAL A 216 -9.80 20.75 -10.29
N ALA A 217 -9.20 21.14 -9.17
CA ALA A 217 -9.82 21.98 -8.14
C ALA A 217 -9.09 23.34 -8.09
N TYR A 218 -9.84 24.43 -7.99
CA TYR A 218 -9.31 25.79 -8.11
C TYR A 218 -10.15 26.83 -7.37
N GLN A 219 -9.54 27.98 -7.12
CA GLN A 219 -10.22 29.22 -6.74
C GLN A 219 -10.76 29.89 -8.00
N ASP A 220 -12.06 30.09 -8.07
CA ASP A 220 -12.75 30.68 -9.21
C ASP A 220 -13.09 32.15 -8.98
N GLY A 221 -12.23 33.04 -9.47
CA GLY A 221 -12.45 34.49 -9.41
C GLY A 221 -13.60 34.98 -10.30
N GLY A 222 -14.07 34.14 -11.23
CA GLY A 222 -15.31 34.40 -11.97
C GLY A 222 -16.57 34.16 -11.14
N ASN A 223 -16.45 33.43 -10.03
CA ASN A 223 -17.52 33.02 -9.14
C ASN A 223 -17.18 33.37 -7.68
N ALA A 224 -16.87 34.63 -7.41
CA ALA A 224 -16.62 35.16 -6.06
C ALA A 224 -15.50 34.47 -5.27
N ASP A 225 -14.46 33.99 -5.97
CA ASP A 225 -13.31 33.26 -5.41
C ASP A 225 -13.71 31.95 -4.71
N TYR A 226 -14.84 31.37 -5.11
CA TYR A 226 -15.33 30.09 -4.59
C TYR A 226 -14.41 28.94 -4.98
N GLY A 227 -14.45 27.89 -4.17
CA GLY A 227 -13.79 26.63 -4.47
C GLY A 227 -14.62 25.86 -5.48
N THR A 228 -14.07 25.65 -6.68
CA THR A 228 -14.72 24.94 -7.78
C THR A 228 -13.86 23.76 -8.22
N ALA A 229 -14.49 22.65 -8.58
CA ALA A 229 -13.82 21.52 -9.20
C ALA A 229 -14.49 21.08 -10.50
N VAL A 230 -13.71 20.50 -11.40
CA VAL A 230 -14.18 20.00 -12.70
C VAL A 230 -13.46 18.68 -13.03
N ILE A 231 -14.21 17.75 -13.64
CA ILE A 231 -13.67 16.47 -14.12
C ILE A 231 -13.21 16.63 -15.56
N GLY A 232 -12.00 16.15 -15.85
CA GLY A 232 -11.47 16.03 -17.21
C GLY A 232 -11.40 14.57 -17.63
N ALA A 233 -12.13 14.19 -18.69
CA ALA A 233 -11.99 12.89 -19.33
C ALA A 233 -10.89 12.94 -20.39
N ILE A 234 -10.01 11.94 -20.40
CA ILE A 234 -8.80 11.94 -21.22
C ILE A 234 -8.84 10.80 -22.23
N SER A 235 -8.66 11.15 -23.50
CA SER A 235 -8.56 10.18 -24.59
C SER A 235 -7.33 10.52 -25.44
N GLY A 236 -6.28 9.70 -25.36
CA GLY A 236 -4.99 10.04 -25.96
C GLY A 236 -4.36 11.26 -25.28
N GLN A 237 -4.29 12.39 -25.98
CA GLN A 237 -3.81 13.68 -25.47
C GLN A 237 -4.91 14.78 -25.47
N THR A 238 -6.17 14.39 -25.64
CA THR A 238 -7.30 15.32 -25.59
C THR A 238 -7.96 15.28 -24.22
N ILE A 239 -8.42 16.43 -23.73
CA ILE A 239 -9.20 16.55 -22.49
C ILE A 239 -10.60 17.05 -22.84
N ASP A 240 -11.62 16.37 -22.33
CA ASP A 240 -13.01 16.83 -22.35
C ASP A 240 -13.44 17.19 -20.92
N PHE A 241 -13.66 18.49 -20.68
CA PHE A 241 -14.06 18.98 -19.36
C PHE A 241 -15.58 18.93 -19.20
N GLY A 242 -16.02 18.33 -18.09
CA GLY A 242 -17.42 18.26 -17.70
C GLY A 242 -17.96 19.55 -17.10
N SER A 243 -19.00 19.41 -16.27
CA SER A 243 -19.57 20.54 -15.53
C SER A 243 -18.65 20.98 -14.38
N GLU A 244 -18.75 22.27 -14.02
CA GLU A 244 -18.11 22.83 -12.82
C GLU A 244 -18.98 22.56 -11.58
N TYR A 245 -18.34 22.15 -10.48
CA TYR A 245 -19.00 21.83 -9.21
C TYR A 245 -18.36 22.63 -8.06
N VAL A 246 -19.13 23.53 -7.46
CA VAL A 246 -18.69 24.35 -6.32
C VAL A 246 -18.64 23.50 -5.05
N PHE A 247 -17.46 23.38 -4.44
CA PHE A 247 -17.24 22.65 -3.19
C PHE A 247 -17.16 23.56 -1.96
N ASN A 248 -16.93 24.86 -2.15
CA ASN A 248 -16.95 25.85 -1.08
C ASN A 248 -17.52 27.18 -1.59
N THR A 249 -18.49 27.74 -0.89
CA THR A 249 -19.16 29.02 -1.23
C THR A 249 -18.54 30.22 -0.51
N SER A 250 -17.25 30.14 -0.22
CA SER A 250 -16.43 31.19 0.39
C SER A 250 -15.11 31.33 -0.38
N VAL A 251 -14.38 32.42 -0.15
CA VAL A 251 -13.04 32.61 -0.70
C VAL A 251 -12.18 31.38 -0.35
N THR A 252 -11.68 30.68 -1.36
CA THR A 252 -10.99 29.39 -1.16
C THR A 252 -9.52 29.50 -1.57
N SER A 253 -8.59 28.94 -0.81
CA SER A 253 -7.15 28.97 -1.14
C SER A 253 -6.46 27.69 -0.66
N TYR A 254 -5.22 27.45 -1.11
CA TYR A 254 -4.42 26.27 -0.76
C TYR A 254 -5.20 24.96 -0.88
N ILE A 255 -5.55 24.60 -2.11
CA ILE A 255 -6.44 23.48 -2.42
C ILE A 255 -5.58 22.24 -2.68
N SER A 256 -6.00 21.09 -2.13
CA SER A 256 -5.34 19.81 -2.37
C SER A 256 -6.41 18.69 -2.46
N PRO A 257 -6.71 18.19 -3.66
CA PRO A 257 -7.57 17.02 -3.85
C PRO A 257 -6.79 15.73 -3.61
N VAL A 258 -7.38 14.84 -2.83
CA VAL A 258 -6.88 13.49 -2.51
C VAL A 258 -7.85 12.47 -3.09
N ILE A 259 -7.38 11.64 -4.00
CA ILE A 259 -8.17 10.53 -4.54
C ILE A 259 -8.06 9.35 -3.58
N LEU A 260 -9.20 8.83 -3.12
CA LEU A 260 -9.27 7.68 -2.20
C LEU A 260 -9.61 6.38 -2.95
N SER A 261 -10.36 6.50 -4.05
CA SER A 261 -10.66 5.41 -4.97
C SER A 261 -11.13 5.97 -6.31
N GLU A 262 -11.47 5.12 -7.27
CA GLU A 262 -12.00 5.53 -8.59
C GLU A 262 -13.30 6.35 -8.52
N ILE A 263 -14.02 6.29 -7.39
CA ILE A 263 -15.31 6.96 -7.19
C ILE A 263 -15.34 7.91 -6.00
N LYS A 264 -14.28 7.99 -5.20
CA LYS A 264 -14.28 8.74 -3.93
C LYS A 264 -13.02 9.57 -3.79
N PHE A 265 -13.21 10.81 -3.33
CA PHE A 265 -12.12 11.74 -3.11
C PHE A 265 -12.45 12.70 -1.97
N VAL A 266 -11.42 13.38 -1.47
CA VAL A 266 -11.53 14.48 -0.52
C VAL A 266 -10.83 15.70 -1.10
N ILE A 267 -11.40 16.89 -0.92
CA ILE A 267 -10.69 18.14 -1.17
C ILE A 267 -10.41 18.80 0.16
N VAL A 268 -9.14 19.00 0.50
CA VAL A 268 -8.72 19.81 1.65
C VAL A 268 -8.34 21.21 1.18
N TYR A 269 -8.69 22.23 1.96
CA TYR A 269 -8.51 23.63 1.58
C TYR A 269 -8.53 24.59 2.76
N GLN A 270 -8.06 25.82 2.51
CA GLN A 270 -8.30 26.98 3.36
C GLN A 270 -9.63 27.65 2.98
N ASP A 271 -10.55 27.74 3.94
CA ASP A 271 -11.81 28.47 3.87
C ASP A 271 -11.65 29.90 4.44
N GLY A 272 -11.65 30.90 3.55
CA GLY A 272 -11.58 32.33 3.86
C GLY A 272 -12.90 32.96 4.32
N GLY A 273 -13.97 32.18 4.51
CA GLY A 273 -15.26 32.65 5.01
C GLY A 273 -15.11 33.50 6.29
N GLY A 274 -15.71 34.70 6.29
CA GLY A 274 -15.63 35.63 7.43
C GLY A 274 -14.21 36.14 7.76
N ASN A 275 -13.24 35.98 6.86
CA ASN A 275 -11.80 36.25 7.06
C ASN A 275 -11.15 35.38 8.15
N LEU A 276 -11.69 34.18 8.39
CA LEU A 276 -11.23 33.29 9.46
C LEU A 276 -10.14 32.31 9.00
N ASN A 277 -10.09 32.00 7.70
CA ASN A 277 -9.06 31.15 7.07
C ASN A 277 -8.99 29.75 7.68
N TYR A 278 -10.12 29.10 7.94
CA TYR A 278 -10.17 27.78 8.56
C TYR A 278 -9.66 26.68 7.62
N GLY A 279 -9.10 25.63 8.20
CA GLY A 279 -8.73 24.43 7.46
C GLY A 279 -9.91 23.49 7.38
N ARG A 280 -10.36 23.19 6.15
CA ARG A 280 -11.54 22.36 5.89
C ARG A 280 -11.28 21.25 4.89
N ALA A 281 -12.07 20.19 5.01
CA ALA A 281 -12.10 19.07 4.09
C ALA A 281 -13.55 18.80 3.68
N ILE A 282 -13.76 18.48 2.41
CA ILE A 282 -15.07 18.07 1.89
C ILE A 282 -14.93 16.77 1.13
N ILE A 283 -15.83 15.83 1.40
CA ILE A 283 -15.86 14.55 0.70
C ILE A 283 -16.68 14.65 -0.57
N GLY A 284 -16.18 14.06 -1.65
CA GLY A 284 -16.84 13.98 -2.94
C GLY A 284 -16.99 12.52 -3.39
N ASN A 285 -18.12 12.24 -4.01
CA ASN A 285 -18.36 11.02 -4.77
C ASN A 285 -18.47 11.35 -6.25
N LEU A 286 -17.99 10.42 -7.08
CA LEU A 286 -17.97 10.54 -8.52
C LEU A 286 -18.84 9.44 -9.14
N ASP A 287 -19.82 9.84 -9.95
CA ASP A 287 -20.64 8.96 -10.77
C ASP A 287 -20.67 9.49 -12.21
N ASN A 288 -20.07 8.76 -13.16
CA ASN A 288 -20.06 9.11 -14.59
C ASN A 288 -19.75 10.60 -14.87
N ASN A 289 -18.66 11.12 -14.27
CA ASN A 289 -18.19 12.51 -14.34
C ASN A 289 -19.02 13.55 -13.57
N THR A 290 -20.06 13.12 -12.85
CA THR A 290 -20.83 13.97 -11.94
C THR A 290 -20.26 13.90 -10.54
N ILE A 291 -19.92 15.07 -9.98
CA ILE A 291 -19.50 15.18 -8.60
C ILE A 291 -20.72 15.42 -7.71
N THR A 292 -20.82 14.66 -6.62
CA THR A 292 -21.73 14.95 -5.50
C THR A 292 -20.92 15.15 -4.23
N TYR A 293 -21.08 16.28 -3.57
CA TYR A 293 -20.42 16.55 -2.29
C TYR A 293 -21.26 16.10 -1.10
N GLY A 294 -20.57 15.54 -0.09
CA GLY A 294 -21.13 15.28 1.23
C GLY A 294 -20.98 16.48 2.16
N SER A 295 -20.80 16.19 3.45
CA SER A 295 -20.57 17.23 4.46
C SER A 295 -19.14 17.77 4.43
N GLU A 296 -19.01 19.00 4.88
CA GLU A 296 -17.74 19.69 5.10
C GLU A 296 -17.32 19.53 6.57
N TYR A 297 -16.03 19.27 6.80
CA TYR A 297 -15.46 19.01 8.12
C TYR A 297 -14.25 19.93 8.35
N ALA A 298 -14.15 20.55 9.53
CA ALA A 298 -13.00 21.37 9.87
C ALA A 298 -11.88 20.50 10.47
N PHE A 299 -10.69 20.52 9.86
CA PHE A 299 -9.48 19.91 10.45
C PHE A 299 -8.66 20.92 11.27
N ASN A 300 -8.91 22.22 11.07
CA ASN A 300 -8.32 23.28 11.89
C ASN A 300 -9.30 24.46 11.99
N THR A 301 -9.74 24.78 13.20
CA THR A 301 -10.62 25.93 13.49
C THR A 301 -9.84 27.22 13.73
N GLY A 302 -8.54 27.23 13.45
CA GLY A 302 -7.70 28.42 13.43
C GLY A 302 -7.35 28.83 12.01
N ALA A 303 -6.77 30.02 11.86
CA ALA A 303 -6.24 30.46 10.57
C ALA A 303 -5.20 29.44 10.06
N THR A 304 -5.33 29.05 8.80
CA THR A 304 -4.62 27.94 8.15
C THR A 304 -4.04 28.44 6.84
N SER A 305 -2.85 27.98 6.45
CA SER A 305 -2.25 28.22 5.13
C SER A 305 -1.34 27.06 4.74
N PHE A 306 -0.86 27.04 3.50
CA PHE A 306 0.03 25.99 2.98
C PHE A 306 -0.52 24.57 3.21
N VAL A 307 -1.80 24.38 2.91
CA VAL A 307 -2.43 23.06 3.01
C VAL A 307 -1.88 22.14 1.91
N SER A 308 -1.45 20.95 2.29
CA SER A 308 -1.08 19.87 1.39
C SER A 308 -1.54 18.56 2.00
N ALA A 309 -2.14 17.69 1.22
CA ALA A 309 -2.58 16.38 1.66
C ALA A 309 -2.23 15.30 0.62
N ASP A 310 -2.14 14.08 1.10
CA ASP A 310 -1.92 12.91 0.26
C ASP A 310 -2.60 11.67 0.85
N MET A 311 -2.87 10.69 -0.01
CA MET A 311 -3.48 9.42 0.40
C MET A 311 -2.47 8.57 1.17
N LEU A 312 -2.94 7.90 2.22
CA LEU A 312 -2.20 6.80 2.86
C LEU A 312 -2.83 5.46 2.46
N SER A 313 -4.16 5.35 2.56
CA SER A 313 -4.95 4.19 2.15
C SER A 313 -6.32 4.64 1.63
N GLU A 314 -7.12 3.71 1.11
CA GLU A 314 -8.46 4.00 0.56
C GLU A 314 -9.42 4.69 1.55
N ASN A 315 -9.12 4.62 2.86
CA ASN A 315 -9.88 5.22 3.94
C ASN A 315 -9.07 6.23 4.76
N LYS A 316 -7.78 6.47 4.48
CA LYS A 316 -6.93 7.39 5.28
C LYS A 316 -6.14 8.33 4.39
N PHE A 317 -6.09 9.58 4.80
CA PHE A 317 -5.24 10.59 4.19
C PHE A 317 -4.55 11.43 5.26
N VAL A 318 -3.38 11.94 4.93
CA VAL A 318 -2.63 12.86 5.79
C VAL A 318 -2.83 14.28 5.30
N VAL A 319 -2.98 15.22 6.23
CA VAL A 319 -2.96 16.66 5.94
C VAL A 319 -1.76 17.26 6.65
N SER A 320 -0.99 18.09 5.95
CA SER A 320 0.03 18.98 6.52
C SER A 320 -0.37 20.43 6.24
N TYR A 321 -0.17 21.31 7.23
CA TYR A 321 -0.55 22.71 7.11
C TYR A 321 0.19 23.62 8.09
N GLN A 322 0.22 24.91 7.77
CA GLN A 322 0.64 25.97 8.69
C GLN A 322 -0.57 26.45 9.51
N SER A 323 -0.43 26.53 10.84
CA SER A 323 -1.44 27.12 11.73
C SER A 323 -1.04 28.53 12.15
N ASN A 324 -1.75 29.53 11.63
CA ASN A 324 -1.50 30.98 11.80
C ASN A 324 -2.08 31.54 13.10
N SER A 325 -2.43 30.69 14.07
CA SER A 325 -2.91 31.04 15.40
C SER A 325 -1.77 31.56 16.30
N GLY A 326 -1.00 32.55 15.80
CA GLY A 326 0.03 33.31 16.51
C GLY A 326 1.48 32.89 16.26
N LEU A 327 1.74 31.60 16.02
CA LEU A 327 3.11 31.08 15.99
C LEU A 327 3.50 30.40 14.66
N ASN A 328 2.58 30.33 13.69
CA ASN A 328 2.81 29.79 12.34
C ASN A 328 3.38 28.36 12.33
N TYR A 329 2.97 27.53 13.28
CA TYR A 329 3.51 26.18 13.45
C TYR A 329 3.11 25.25 12.30
N GLY A 330 4.00 24.31 12.00
CA GLY A 330 3.75 23.19 11.10
C GLY A 330 2.96 22.12 11.83
N ASN A 331 1.79 21.78 11.29
CA ASN A 331 0.87 20.82 11.89
C ASN A 331 0.49 19.72 10.91
N SER A 332 0.21 18.54 11.43
CA SER A 332 -0.34 17.43 10.69
C SER A 332 -1.49 16.78 11.43
N ILE A 333 -2.39 16.17 10.66
CA ILE A 333 -3.56 15.46 11.16
C ILE A 333 -3.94 14.39 10.13
N ILE A 334 -4.46 13.27 10.62
CA ILE A 334 -4.99 12.19 9.79
C ILE A 334 -6.49 12.36 9.66
N GLY A 335 -6.99 12.28 8.42
CA GLY A 335 -8.41 12.14 8.15
C GLY A 335 -8.74 10.68 7.85
N VAL A 336 -9.73 10.14 8.55
CA VAL A 336 -10.28 8.80 8.32
C VAL A 336 -11.65 8.93 7.67
N VAL A 337 -11.83 8.28 6.53
CA VAL A 337 -13.08 8.25 5.78
C VAL A 337 -13.80 6.94 6.03
N SER A 338 -14.97 7.05 6.66
CA SER A 338 -15.91 5.94 6.79
C SER A 338 -17.23 6.37 6.14
N ASP A 339 -17.67 5.59 5.14
CA ASP A 339 -18.77 5.93 4.25
C ASP A 339 -18.58 7.31 3.58
N ASN A 340 -19.28 8.33 4.07
CA ASN A 340 -19.24 9.72 3.60
C ASN A 340 -18.93 10.70 4.75
N ILE A 341 -18.30 10.22 5.81
CA ILE A 341 -17.92 11.01 6.98
C ILE A 341 -16.40 11.04 7.07
N ILE A 342 -15.86 12.26 7.23
CA ILE A 342 -14.46 12.47 7.53
C ILE A 342 -14.35 12.66 9.04
N ASN A 343 -13.60 11.78 9.69
CA ASN A 343 -13.23 11.92 11.09
C ASN A 343 -11.80 12.43 11.18
N PHE A 344 -11.60 13.45 12.01
CA PHE A 344 -10.29 14.00 12.35
C PHE A 344 -10.08 13.82 13.85
N ASP A 345 -8.96 13.21 14.23
CA ASP A 345 -8.61 12.99 15.62
C ASP A 345 -7.64 14.07 16.12
N LEU A 346 -6.48 13.67 16.62
CA LEU A 346 -5.50 14.55 17.24
C LEU A 346 -4.70 15.31 16.17
N LYS A 347 -4.50 16.60 16.44
CA LYS A 347 -3.57 17.46 15.71
C LYS A 347 -2.18 17.32 16.31
N TYR A 348 -1.18 17.10 15.48
CA TYR A 348 0.22 16.99 15.89
C TYR A 348 1.04 18.13 15.31
N ILE A 349 1.96 18.69 16.10
CA ILE A 349 2.90 19.72 15.66
C ILE A 349 4.17 19.02 15.20
N PHE A 350 4.49 19.09 13.91
CA PHE A 350 5.75 18.57 13.37
C PHE A 350 6.88 19.60 13.45
N ASN A 351 6.54 20.89 13.44
CA ASN A 351 7.50 21.97 13.61
C ASN A 351 6.93 23.07 14.52
N PRO A 352 7.45 23.22 15.75
CA PRO A 352 7.03 24.26 16.72
C PRO A 352 7.72 25.61 16.48
N THR A 353 8.05 25.92 15.22
CA THR A 353 8.55 27.23 14.77
C THR A 353 7.74 27.72 13.57
N SER A 354 8.04 28.94 13.10
CA SER A 354 7.41 29.49 11.90
C SER A 354 7.70 28.58 10.69
N THR A 355 6.68 27.89 10.20
CA THR A 355 6.73 26.94 9.08
C THR A 355 6.09 27.56 7.85
N GLY A 356 6.59 27.32 6.65
CA GLY A 356 5.93 27.73 5.40
C GLY A 356 6.11 26.70 4.29
N ASN A 357 5.42 26.90 3.18
CA ASN A 357 5.57 26.11 1.95
C ASN A 357 5.65 24.59 2.19
N ASN A 358 4.86 24.04 3.11
CA ASN A 358 4.91 22.61 3.38
C ASN A 358 4.23 21.80 2.27
N SER A 359 4.74 20.60 2.04
CA SER A 359 4.23 19.62 1.09
C SER A 359 4.40 18.23 1.70
N VAL A 360 3.37 17.38 1.60
CA VAL A 360 3.36 16.01 2.15
C VAL A 360 3.17 15.00 1.03
N THR A 361 3.79 13.82 1.20
CA THR A 361 3.52 12.65 0.37
C THR A 361 3.48 11.38 1.23
N GLY A 362 2.55 10.48 0.91
CA GLY A 362 2.49 9.13 1.48
C GLY A 362 3.63 8.27 0.96
N LEU A 363 4.31 7.55 1.86
CA LEU A 363 5.30 6.52 1.50
C LEU A 363 4.68 5.12 1.56
N SER A 364 3.75 4.92 2.49
CA SER A 364 2.98 3.69 2.64
C SER A 364 1.66 4.01 3.32
N ASN A 365 0.83 3.00 3.56
CA ASN A 365 -0.43 3.13 4.31
C ASN A 365 -0.27 3.67 5.74
N ASN A 366 0.93 3.65 6.30
CA ASN A 366 1.20 4.07 7.66
C ASN A 366 2.40 5.01 7.81
N ARG A 367 2.96 5.50 6.70
CA ARG A 367 4.13 6.38 6.71
C ARG A 367 4.01 7.45 5.65
N PHE A 368 4.47 8.65 5.99
CA PHE A 368 4.52 9.79 5.08
C PHE A 368 5.74 10.65 5.38
N THR A 369 6.09 11.51 4.41
CA THR A 369 7.14 12.53 4.57
C THR A 369 6.52 13.90 4.42
N ILE A 370 6.82 14.81 5.35
CA ILE A 370 6.52 16.23 5.21
C ILE A 370 7.81 16.97 4.91
N THR A 371 7.81 17.77 3.84
CA THR A 371 8.86 18.73 3.52
C THR A 371 8.33 20.14 3.78
N TYR A 372 9.17 21.04 4.30
CA TYR A 372 8.74 22.37 4.70
C TYR A 372 9.90 23.36 4.76
N GLN A 373 9.53 24.64 4.70
CA GLN A 373 10.42 25.76 5.00
C GLN A 373 10.39 26.03 6.51
N ASP A 374 11.54 25.92 7.17
CA ASP A 374 11.74 26.28 8.57
C ASP A 374 12.24 27.73 8.71
N GLY A 375 11.33 28.62 9.10
CA GLY A 375 11.58 30.02 9.40
C GLY A 375 12.02 30.29 10.84
N GLY A 376 12.21 29.25 11.66
CA GLY A 376 12.60 29.33 13.08
C GLY A 376 14.07 29.72 13.30
N GLY A 377 14.50 30.90 12.87
CA GLY A 377 15.87 31.39 13.08
C GLY A 377 16.93 30.82 12.12
N ASN A 378 16.52 29.93 11.20
CA ASN A 378 17.37 29.21 10.27
C ASN A 378 17.32 29.75 8.84
N LEU A 379 17.20 31.07 8.63
CA LEU A 379 17.19 31.68 7.28
C LEU A 379 16.25 30.99 6.25
N ASN A 380 15.11 30.45 6.69
CA ASN A 380 14.14 29.72 5.85
C ASN A 380 14.70 28.41 5.24
N TYR A 381 15.43 27.61 5.99
CA TYR A 381 15.98 26.32 5.52
C TYR A 381 14.88 25.34 5.08
N GLY A 382 15.25 24.47 4.14
CA GLY A 382 14.41 23.37 3.69
C GLY A 382 14.65 22.14 4.55
N THR A 383 13.60 21.64 5.17
CA THR A 383 13.65 20.53 6.14
C THR A 383 12.61 19.47 5.78
N ALA A 384 12.91 18.21 6.05
CA ALA A 384 11.94 17.12 5.98
C ALA A 384 11.85 16.34 7.29
N ILE A 385 10.71 15.71 7.51
CA ILE A 385 10.43 14.88 8.67
C ILE A 385 9.57 13.69 8.26
N ILE A 386 9.83 12.52 8.85
CA ILE A 386 9.00 11.31 8.67
C ILE A 386 7.93 11.29 9.74
N GLY A 387 6.67 11.10 9.32
CA GLY A 387 5.56 10.76 10.20
C GLY A 387 5.17 9.29 10.02
N ASN A 388 4.87 8.62 11.12
CA ASN A 388 4.30 7.28 11.12
C ASN A 388 2.98 7.29 11.88
N ILE A 389 2.05 6.43 11.47
CA ILE A 389 0.86 6.07 12.24
C ILE A 389 0.93 4.58 12.60
N PRO A 390 0.22 4.12 13.65
CA PRO A 390 0.14 2.70 13.96
C PRO A 390 -0.22 1.91 12.69
N ALA A 391 0.50 0.82 12.45
CA ALA A 391 0.05 -0.12 11.44
C ALA A 391 -1.34 -0.62 11.84
N GLU A 392 -2.25 -0.76 10.89
CA GLU A 392 -3.50 -1.46 11.17
C GLU A 392 -3.14 -2.82 11.74
N GLU A 393 -3.63 -3.11 12.95
CA GLU A 393 -3.51 -4.46 13.49
C GLU A 393 -4.20 -5.38 12.49
N VAL A 394 -3.41 -6.27 11.89
CA VAL A 394 -3.98 -7.45 11.26
C VAL A 394 -4.56 -8.24 12.44
N ILE A 395 -5.85 -8.03 12.70
CA ILE A 395 -6.61 -8.91 13.58
C ILE A 395 -6.55 -10.27 12.88
N GLU A 396 -5.59 -11.10 13.28
CA GLU A 396 -5.71 -12.53 13.03
C GLU A 396 -7.09 -12.91 13.57
N PRO A 397 -7.95 -13.58 12.76
CA PRO A 397 -9.30 -13.92 13.19
C PRO A 397 -9.22 -14.53 14.58
N GLU A 398 -9.98 -13.97 15.51
CA GLU A 398 -10.08 -14.50 16.88
C GLU A 398 -10.28 -16.02 16.75
N PRO A 399 -9.45 -16.87 17.40
CA PRO A 399 -9.62 -18.30 17.29
C PRO A 399 -11.08 -18.61 17.61
N GLU A 400 -11.79 -19.26 16.68
CA GLU A 400 -13.19 -19.63 16.89
C GLU A 400 -13.34 -20.23 18.29
N PRO A 401 -14.40 -19.87 19.05
CA PRO A 401 -14.58 -20.41 20.39
C PRO A 401 -14.43 -21.92 20.31
N GLU A 402 -13.51 -22.48 21.12
CA GLU A 402 -13.32 -23.93 21.18
C GLU A 402 -14.71 -24.55 21.31
N PRO A 403 -15.18 -25.33 20.32
CA PRO A 403 -16.43 -26.04 20.49
C PRO A 403 -16.28 -26.90 21.76
N GLU A 404 -17.33 -26.94 22.60
CA GLU A 404 -17.48 -28.05 23.56
C GLU A 404 -17.12 -29.34 22.82
N PRO A 405 -16.32 -30.26 23.40
CA PRO A 405 -15.64 -31.31 22.65
C PRO A 405 -16.65 -32.35 22.12
N GLU A 406 -17.25 -32.02 21.00
CA GLU A 406 -17.72 -32.92 19.95
C GLU A 406 -16.72 -32.79 18.79
N PRO A 407 -16.40 -33.92 18.13
CA PRO A 407 -15.10 -34.14 17.51
C PRO A 407 -14.89 -33.18 16.34
N THR A 408 -13.94 -32.25 16.47
CA THR A 408 -13.60 -31.33 15.40
C THR A 408 -12.88 -32.03 14.25
N PRO A 409 -13.35 -31.83 13.00
CA PRO A 409 -12.67 -32.22 11.77
C PRO A 409 -11.46 -31.30 11.50
N ILE A 410 -10.40 -31.89 10.97
CA ILE A 410 -9.09 -31.31 10.65
C ILE A 410 -9.12 -30.60 9.27
N PRO A 411 -8.30 -29.56 9.02
CA PRO A 411 -8.25 -28.82 7.75
C PRO A 411 -7.87 -29.71 6.56
N GLU A 412 -8.53 -29.50 5.42
CA GLU A 412 -8.21 -30.13 4.14
C GLU A 412 -7.02 -29.40 3.49
N PRO A 413 -5.85 -30.04 3.32
CA PRO A 413 -4.74 -29.48 2.57
C PRO A 413 -5.04 -29.58 1.07
N GLU A 414 -4.69 -28.55 0.28
CA GLU A 414 -4.57 -28.72 -1.19
C GLU A 414 -3.62 -29.90 -1.45
N PRO A 415 -4.09 -31.02 -2.05
CA PRO A 415 -3.29 -32.23 -2.09
C PRO A 415 -2.24 -32.14 -3.20
N GLU A 416 -0.98 -32.42 -2.87
CA GLU A 416 -0.03 -32.92 -3.86
C GLU A 416 -0.67 -34.12 -4.57
N LEU A 417 -0.88 -33.99 -5.88
CA LEU A 417 -1.53 -35.03 -6.69
C LEU A 417 -0.55 -36.18 -6.94
N PHE A 418 -0.62 -37.22 -6.10
CA PHE A 418 0.02 -38.50 -6.39
C PHE A 418 -0.76 -39.27 -7.45
N ALA A 419 -0.03 -39.99 -8.31
CA ALA A 419 -0.58 -40.89 -9.30
C ALA A 419 -0.65 -42.34 -8.78
N ASP A 420 -1.45 -43.18 -9.43
CA ASP A 420 -1.47 -44.62 -9.18
C ASP A 420 -0.08 -45.22 -9.46
N GLY A 421 0.46 -45.99 -8.50
CA GLY A 421 1.80 -46.56 -8.57
C GLY A 421 2.93 -45.69 -8.01
N ASP A 422 2.66 -44.45 -7.57
CA ASP A 422 3.68 -43.59 -6.97
C ASP A 422 4.29 -44.22 -5.70
N LEU A 423 5.58 -43.95 -5.48
CA LEU A 423 6.32 -44.38 -4.30
C LEU A 423 6.42 -43.23 -3.30
N ILE A 424 6.05 -43.49 -2.05
CA ILE A 424 6.09 -42.51 -0.97
C ILE A 424 6.81 -43.05 0.26
N LYS A 425 7.56 -42.19 0.95
CA LYS A 425 8.16 -42.45 2.27
C LYS A 425 8.03 -41.21 3.16
N ASN A 426 8.26 -41.38 4.47
CA ASN A 426 8.43 -40.25 5.38
C ASN A 426 9.77 -40.39 6.12
N SER A 427 10.81 -39.69 5.63
CA SER A 427 12.14 -39.75 6.25
C SER A 427 12.19 -39.11 7.65
N SER A 428 11.15 -38.35 8.04
CA SER A 428 11.03 -37.73 9.36
C SER A 428 10.26 -38.59 10.37
N ALA A 429 9.78 -39.78 9.98
CA ALA A 429 9.07 -40.67 10.90
C ALA A 429 9.98 -41.17 12.04
N SER A 430 9.39 -41.53 13.18
CA SER A 430 10.16 -42.03 14.32
C SER A 430 10.50 -43.52 14.18
N GLY A 431 11.72 -43.90 14.57
CA GLY A 431 12.12 -45.30 14.67
C GLY A 431 12.34 -45.97 13.31
N MET A 432 11.91 -47.23 13.16
CA MET A 432 12.11 -47.98 11.90
C MET A 432 11.18 -47.52 10.78
N ALA A 433 10.08 -46.85 11.11
CA ALA A 433 9.09 -46.38 10.12
C ALA A 433 9.67 -45.34 9.14
N GLN A 434 10.78 -44.67 9.47
CA GLN A 434 11.46 -43.74 8.54
C GLN A 434 12.07 -44.43 7.32
N PHE A 435 12.23 -45.75 7.38
CA PHE A 435 12.78 -46.57 6.29
C PHE A 435 11.69 -47.26 5.48
N ASP A 436 10.42 -47.20 5.91
CA ASP A 436 9.32 -47.83 5.20
C ASP A 436 9.01 -47.06 3.91
N ILE A 437 8.89 -47.82 2.81
CA ILE A 437 8.47 -47.30 1.50
C ILE A 437 7.13 -47.94 1.15
N TYR A 438 6.22 -47.11 0.68
CA TYR A 438 4.89 -47.54 0.28
C TYR A 438 4.65 -47.28 -1.20
N ILE A 439 3.98 -48.21 -1.87
CA ILE A 439 3.44 -48.03 -3.21
C ILE A 439 1.96 -47.64 -3.14
N VAL A 440 1.61 -46.54 -3.80
CA VAL A 440 0.26 -45.97 -3.86
C VAL A 440 -0.61 -46.75 -4.85
N LYS A 441 -1.88 -46.95 -4.51
CA LYS A 441 -2.91 -47.41 -5.43
C LYS A 441 -4.17 -46.54 -5.35
N LEU A 442 -4.66 -46.10 -6.49
CA LEU A 442 -5.85 -45.26 -6.65
C LEU A 442 -6.91 -46.01 -7.46
N VAL A 443 -8.11 -46.18 -6.90
CA VAL A 443 -9.25 -46.82 -7.60
C VAL A 443 -10.49 -45.94 -7.43
N GLY A 444 -10.82 -45.16 -8.45
CA GLY A 444 -11.82 -44.10 -8.32
C GLY A 444 -11.39 -43.10 -7.25
N ASP A 445 -12.25 -42.85 -6.26
CA ASP A 445 -11.95 -41.96 -5.14
C ASP A 445 -11.19 -42.65 -3.98
N LYS A 446 -10.95 -43.98 -4.07
CA LYS A 446 -10.28 -44.74 -3.02
C LYS A 446 -8.76 -44.66 -3.13
N LYS A 447 -8.09 -44.42 -2.00
CA LYS A 447 -6.63 -44.30 -1.87
C LYS A 447 -6.06 -45.38 -0.96
N PHE A 448 -5.20 -46.23 -1.51
CA PHE A 448 -4.51 -47.30 -0.78
C PHE A 448 -3.00 -47.12 -0.86
N LYS A 449 -2.30 -47.68 0.14
CA LYS A 449 -0.86 -47.83 0.12
C LYS A 449 -0.48 -49.23 0.59
N ARG A 450 0.60 -49.80 0.07
CA ARG A 450 1.13 -51.09 0.53
C ARG A 450 2.61 -50.95 0.84
N LEU A 451 3.04 -51.52 1.97
CA LEU A 451 4.45 -51.59 2.33
C LEU A 451 5.22 -52.44 1.32
N ILE A 452 6.32 -51.91 0.81
CA ILE A 452 7.35 -52.71 0.13
C ILE A 452 8.29 -53.23 1.20
N LEU A 453 8.24 -54.55 1.43
CA LEU A 453 8.73 -55.17 2.67
C LEU A 453 10.23 -55.00 2.90
N SER A 454 11.02 -55.00 1.83
CA SER A 454 12.47 -54.91 1.91
C SER A 454 13.07 -54.36 0.61
N PRO A 455 14.32 -53.88 0.63
CA PRO A 455 15.04 -53.50 -0.58
C PRO A 455 15.10 -54.61 -1.64
N HIS A 456 15.18 -55.88 -1.22
CA HIS A 456 15.17 -57.01 -2.14
C HIS A 456 13.84 -57.15 -2.88
N VAL A 457 12.72 -56.93 -2.17
CA VAL A 457 11.39 -56.89 -2.79
C VAL A 457 11.28 -55.69 -3.73
N PHE A 458 11.78 -54.52 -3.33
CA PHE A 458 11.79 -53.31 -4.18
C PHE A 458 12.50 -53.57 -5.51
N GLU A 459 13.73 -54.09 -5.45
CA GLU A 459 14.58 -54.37 -6.61
C GLU A 459 14.04 -55.51 -7.51
N SER A 460 13.08 -56.31 -7.03
CA SER A 460 12.46 -57.37 -7.83
C SER A 460 11.44 -56.86 -8.86
N TYR A 461 11.01 -55.59 -8.74
CA TYR A 461 10.11 -54.95 -9.69
C TYR A 461 10.89 -54.06 -10.65
N GLU A 462 10.95 -54.43 -11.93
CA GLU A 462 11.73 -53.72 -12.95
C GLU A 462 11.30 -52.25 -13.17
N HIS A 463 10.07 -51.90 -12.77
CA HIS A 463 9.51 -50.57 -12.97
C HIS A 463 9.68 -49.64 -11.75
N LEU A 464 10.26 -50.12 -10.65
CA LEU A 464 10.48 -49.31 -9.45
C LEU A 464 11.92 -48.80 -9.39
N ASN A 465 12.10 -47.50 -9.22
CA ASN A 465 13.41 -46.86 -9.03
C ASN A 465 13.45 -46.10 -7.71
N TRP A 466 14.60 -46.18 -7.01
CA TRP A 466 14.79 -45.48 -5.72
C TRP A 466 14.69 -43.96 -5.84
N GLU A 467 14.99 -43.41 -7.02
CA GLU A 467 14.92 -41.98 -7.32
C GLU A 467 13.47 -41.47 -7.43
N ASP A 468 12.51 -42.36 -7.69
CA ASP A 468 11.09 -42.01 -7.84
C ASP A 468 10.36 -41.91 -6.49
N ILE A 469 11.07 -42.16 -5.38
CA ILE A 469 10.48 -42.14 -4.03
C ILE A 469 10.31 -40.68 -3.57
N LYS A 470 9.05 -40.28 -3.40
CA LYS A 470 8.68 -38.96 -2.88
C LYS A 470 8.72 -38.96 -1.36
N ASP A 471 9.44 -38.01 -0.78
CA ASP A 471 9.49 -37.81 0.67
C ASP A 471 8.35 -36.88 1.09
N VAL A 472 7.44 -37.40 1.91
CA VAL A 472 6.18 -36.74 2.26
C VAL A 472 6.01 -36.70 3.78
N ASP A 473 5.16 -35.79 4.24
CA ASP A 473 4.87 -35.69 5.66
C ASP A 473 3.99 -36.86 6.18
N GLN A 474 3.89 -36.99 7.50
CA GLN A 474 3.12 -38.09 8.11
C GLN A 474 1.62 -37.98 7.80
N SER A 475 1.11 -36.77 7.59
CA SER A 475 -0.31 -36.54 7.28
C SER A 475 -0.66 -37.12 5.90
N THR A 476 0.23 -36.92 4.92
CA THR A 476 0.12 -37.48 3.57
C THR A 476 0.22 -39.00 3.58
N ILE A 477 1.18 -39.58 4.32
CA ILE A 477 1.25 -41.05 4.51
C ILE A 477 -0.08 -41.58 5.04
N ASN A 478 -0.66 -40.93 6.05
CA ASN A 478 -1.89 -41.38 6.72
C ASN A 478 -3.16 -41.23 5.85
N ALA A 479 -3.12 -40.42 4.79
CA ALA A 479 -4.24 -40.26 3.85
C ALA A 479 -4.53 -41.52 3.00
N TYR A 480 -3.59 -42.47 2.94
CA TYR A 480 -3.76 -43.74 2.21
C TYR A 480 -4.03 -44.89 3.18
N THR A 481 -5.07 -45.69 2.88
CA THR A 481 -5.40 -46.89 3.65
C THR A 481 -4.35 -47.96 3.41
N ILE A 482 -3.75 -48.50 4.48
CA ILE A 482 -2.81 -49.63 4.37
C ILE A 482 -3.58 -50.83 3.82
N SER A 483 -3.16 -51.33 2.67
CA SER A 483 -3.58 -52.64 2.19
C SER A 483 -2.58 -53.70 2.59
N ASN A 484 -3.09 -54.68 3.33
CA ASN A 484 -2.40 -55.93 3.60
C ASN A 484 -2.98 -57.08 2.76
N LEU A 485 -3.83 -56.78 1.78
CA LEU A 485 -4.46 -57.80 0.94
C LEU A 485 -3.74 -57.88 -0.39
N VAL A 486 -3.26 -59.08 -0.70
CA VAL A 486 -2.50 -59.32 -1.92
C VAL A 486 -2.93 -60.59 -2.61
N ARG A 487 -2.63 -60.64 -3.89
CA ARG A 487 -2.75 -61.82 -4.74
C ARG A 487 -1.43 -61.97 -5.51
N ALA A 488 -0.91 -63.19 -5.57
CA ALA A 488 0.25 -63.45 -6.43
C ALA A 488 -0.15 -63.30 -7.90
N GLU A 489 0.73 -62.77 -8.73
CA GLU A 489 0.50 -62.71 -10.17
C GLU A 489 0.15 -64.11 -10.73
N GLY A 490 -1.01 -64.23 -11.39
CA GLY A 490 -1.50 -65.50 -11.93
C GLY A 490 -2.16 -66.46 -10.93
N ASP A 491 -2.33 -66.08 -9.66
CA ASP A 491 -3.11 -66.83 -8.66
C ASP A 491 -4.46 -66.13 -8.41
N ASP A 492 -5.47 -66.87 -7.98
CA ASP A 492 -6.77 -66.31 -7.56
C ASP A 492 -6.90 -66.14 -6.04
N LYS A 493 -5.99 -66.75 -5.28
CA LYS A 493 -6.00 -66.68 -3.82
C LYS A 493 -5.63 -65.29 -3.33
N VAL A 494 -6.43 -64.79 -2.39
CA VAL A 494 -6.16 -63.54 -1.66
C VAL A 494 -5.59 -63.88 -0.30
N TYR A 495 -4.41 -63.32 -0.03
CA TYR A 495 -3.70 -63.46 1.23
C TYR A 495 -3.76 -62.16 2.00
N LYS A 496 -3.83 -62.27 3.33
CA LYS A 496 -3.60 -61.16 4.26
C LYS A 496 -2.17 -61.24 4.77
N LEU A 497 -1.43 -60.13 4.65
CA LEU A 497 -0.03 -60.03 5.05
C LEU A 497 0.11 -59.49 6.47
N PHE A 498 1.13 -59.99 7.17
CA PHE A 498 1.54 -59.55 8.50
C PHE A 498 3.06 -59.30 8.48
N PRO A 499 3.50 -58.09 8.08
CA PRO A 499 4.92 -57.71 8.08
C PRO A 499 5.54 -57.75 9.48
N SER A 500 6.81 -58.14 9.55
CA SER A 500 7.64 -58.17 10.77
C SER A 500 9.11 -57.91 10.41
N GLY A 501 9.45 -56.65 10.19
CA GLY A 501 10.74 -56.25 9.61
C GLY A 501 10.79 -56.58 8.12
N ASP A 502 11.96 -57.01 7.62
CA ASP A 502 12.17 -57.35 6.19
C ASP A 502 11.56 -58.70 5.78
N THR A 503 10.78 -59.35 6.66
CA THR A 503 10.08 -60.63 6.44
C THR A 503 8.68 -60.56 7.06
N GLY A 504 7.84 -61.58 6.87
CA GLY A 504 6.55 -61.62 7.55
C GLY A 504 5.82 -62.95 7.42
N THR A 505 4.54 -62.96 7.75
CA THR A 505 3.65 -64.10 7.48
C THR A 505 2.47 -63.73 6.59
N LYS A 506 1.96 -64.68 5.80
CA LYS A 506 0.78 -64.52 4.93
C LYS A 506 -0.28 -65.55 5.29
N GLN A 507 -1.52 -65.10 5.47
CA GLN A 507 -2.66 -65.98 5.71
C GLN A 507 -3.56 -66.02 4.49
N TRP A 508 -3.77 -67.19 3.90
CA TRP A 508 -4.81 -67.35 2.88
C TRP A 508 -6.17 -67.15 3.54
N LEU A 509 -6.95 -66.18 3.04
CA LEU A 509 -8.26 -65.89 3.65
C LEU A 509 -9.25 -67.04 3.49
N ASN A 510 -9.18 -67.80 2.39
CA ASN A 510 -10.03 -68.97 2.09
C ASN A 510 -11.52 -68.79 2.49
N ILE A 511 -12.11 -67.68 2.05
CA ILE A 511 -13.51 -67.33 2.30
C ILE A 511 -14.22 -67.01 0.99
N THR A 512 -15.55 -67.09 1.00
CA THR A 512 -16.37 -66.68 -0.15
C THR A 512 -16.37 -65.16 -0.34
N ALA A 513 -16.74 -64.68 -1.53
CA ALA A 513 -16.85 -63.24 -1.80
C ALA A 513 -17.83 -62.53 -0.86
N GLN A 514 -18.93 -63.19 -0.46
CA GLN A 514 -19.89 -62.61 0.47
C GLN A 514 -19.31 -62.49 1.88
N GLU A 515 -18.56 -63.49 2.34
CA GLU A 515 -17.86 -63.43 3.63
C GLU A 515 -16.74 -62.39 3.62
N PHE A 516 -16.06 -62.22 2.48
CA PHE A 516 -15.06 -61.18 2.29
C PHE A 516 -15.65 -59.78 2.51
N ILE A 517 -16.81 -59.50 1.88
CA ILE A 517 -17.54 -58.24 2.07
C ILE A 517 -18.06 -58.12 3.52
N ASN A 518 -18.62 -59.19 4.09
CA ASN A 518 -19.16 -59.17 5.45
C ASN A 518 -18.08 -58.93 6.52
N GLN A 519 -16.84 -59.33 6.26
CA GLN A 519 -15.69 -59.05 7.11
C GLN A 519 -15.11 -57.64 6.90
N GLY A 520 -15.72 -56.85 6.01
CA GLY A 520 -15.32 -55.46 5.74
C GLY A 520 -14.08 -55.36 4.87
N TYR A 521 -13.69 -56.42 4.17
CA TYR A 521 -12.58 -56.34 3.22
C TYR A 521 -13.01 -55.65 1.93
N ASP A 522 -12.10 -54.85 1.37
CA ASP A 522 -12.31 -54.12 0.12
C ASP A 522 -11.53 -54.79 -1.02
N SER A 523 -12.24 -55.20 -2.08
CA SER A 523 -11.61 -55.83 -3.24
C SER A 523 -10.67 -54.89 -3.99
N ASP A 524 -10.95 -53.58 -3.96
CA ASP A 524 -10.13 -52.58 -4.65
C ASP A 524 -8.77 -52.40 -3.97
N SER A 525 -8.68 -52.74 -2.68
CA SER A 525 -7.43 -52.71 -1.93
C SER A 525 -6.45 -53.82 -2.31
N ILE A 526 -6.88 -54.86 -3.04
CA ILE A 526 -6.01 -56.01 -3.34
C ILE A 526 -4.89 -55.59 -4.31
N TYR A 527 -3.64 -55.77 -3.91
CA TYR A 527 -2.49 -55.59 -4.80
C TYR A 527 -2.12 -56.92 -5.47
N THR A 528 -1.81 -56.86 -6.77
CA THR A 528 -1.13 -57.97 -7.44
C THR A 528 0.36 -57.82 -7.21
N ILE A 529 1.01 -58.85 -6.67
CA ILE A 529 2.43 -58.83 -6.33
C ILE A 529 3.17 -60.00 -6.98
N ASN A 530 4.46 -59.84 -7.25
CA ASN A 530 5.28 -60.88 -7.86
C ASN A 530 5.63 -62.00 -6.86
N SER A 531 6.28 -63.06 -7.36
CA SER A 531 6.67 -64.21 -6.53
C SER A 531 7.66 -63.84 -5.42
N VAL A 532 8.61 -62.94 -5.69
CA VAL A 532 9.63 -62.53 -4.71
C VAL A 532 8.99 -61.83 -3.51
N ASP A 533 8.04 -60.94 -3.77
CA ASP A 533 7.29 -60.22 -2.75
C ASP A 533 6.46 -61.18 -1.89
N ILE A 534 5.64 -62.04 -2.53
CA ILE A 534 4.76 -62.93 -1.77
C ILE A 534 5.54 -64.02 -1.02
N ASP A 535 6.69 -64.47 -1.53
CA ASP A 535 7.52 -65.50 -0.88
C ASP A 535 8.41 -64.96 0.24
N SER A 536 8.51 -63.62 0.36
CA SER A 536 9.09 -62.97 1.55
C SER A 536 8.21 -63.12 2.80
N TYR A 537 7.00 -63.65 2.64
CA TYR A 537 6.07 -63.97 3.72
C TYR A 537 5.89 -65.49 3.86
N ALA A 538 6.21 -66.01 5.04
CA ALA A 538 5.96 -67.39 5.40
C ALA A 538 4.45 -67.68 5.53
N PRO A 539 3.95 -68.86 5.12
CA PRO A 539 2.53 -69.20 5.23
C PRO A 539 2.03 -69.33 6.67
#